data_AF-A0A0G1DK83-F1
#
_entry.id   AF-A0A0G1DK83-F1
#
_cell.length_a   1.000
_cell.length_b   1.000
_cell.length_c   1.000
_cell.angle_alpha   90.00
_cell.angle_beta   90.00
_cell.angle_gamma   90.00
#
_symmetry.space_group_name_H-M   'P 1'
#
loop_
_entity.id
_entity.type
_entity.pdbx_description
1 polymer ?
#
loop_
_entity_poly.entity_id
_entity_poly.type
_entity_poly.pdbx_seq_one_letter_code
_entity_poly.pdbx_strand_id
1 'polypeptide(L)'
;MENQSGPLLKRFNFENINKVFLGILVASVVLGGVTGYLLSQGNIKASNTTPTSNGNGKPPKSAQQDTRTFRDFASGMIQKRPVPKDSGEYIEGTHMLVREGAVPVALTSSVVDLNEYEGKKVKVFGETQKAVKEGWLMDVGKVEVE
;
A
#
# COMPACT_ATOMS: atom_id res chain seq x y z
N MET A 1 14.06 19.93 -60.77
CA MET A 1 13.57 20.77 -59.66
C MET A 1 12.36 21.49 -60.24
N GLU A 2 11.12 21.32 -59.79
CA GLU A 2 10.63 21.43 -58.42
C GLU A 2 9.28 20.71 -58.29
N ASN A 3 9.08 20.04 -57.16
CA ASN A 3 7.90 19.24 -56.82
C ASN A 3 6.93 20.13 -56.03
N GLN A 4 5.72 20.37 -56.54
CA GLN A 4 4.66 21.02 -55.78
C GLN A 4 3.48 20.06 -55.61
N SER A 5 3.50 19.36 -54.48
CA SER A 5 2.35 18.62 -53.98
C SER A 5 1.90 19.31 -52.68
N GLY A 6 0.92 20.20 -52.78
CA GLY A 6 0.32 20.87 -51.62
C GLY A 6 -0.50 19.89 -50.75
N PRO A 7 -0.66 20.16 -49.44
CA PRO A 7 -1.39 19.27 -48.53
C PRO A 7 -2.90 19.28 -48.82
N LEU A 8 -3.46 18.09 -49.03
CA LEU A 8 -4.89 17.84 -49.20
C LEU A 8 -5.65 18.05 -47.88
N LEU A 9 -5.95 19.30 -47.53
CA LEU A 9 -6.87 19.61 -46.45
C LEU A 9 -8.31 19.41 -46.95
N LYS A 10 -8.92 18.29 -46.57
CA LYS A 10 -10.35 18.02 -46.81
C LYS A 10 -11.17 19.01 -45.98
N ARG A 11 -11.71 20.03 -46.64
CA ARG A 11 -12.61 21.00 -46.01
C ARG A 11 -13.92 20.30 -45.66
N PHE A 12 -14.22 20.19 -44.36
CA PHE A 12 -15.50 19.66 -43.91
C PHE A 12 -16.60 20.67 -44.22
N ASN A 13 -17.59 20.22 -44.99
CA ASN A 13 -18.69 21.06 -45.42
C ASN A 13 -19.74 21.10 -44.30
N PHE A 14 -19.81 22.22 -43.57
CA PHE A 14 -20.58 22.36 -42.32
C PHE A 14 -22.08 22.64 -42.51
N GLU A 15 -22.57 22.68 -43.75
CA GLU A 15 -23.98 23.01 -44.04
C GLU A 15 -24.99 22.00 -43.45
N ASN A 16 -24.52 20.82 -43.05
CA ASN A 16 -25.35 19.78 -42.45
C ASN A 16 -24.90 19.44 -41.02
N ILE A 17 -24.30 20.39 -40.28
CA ILE A 17 -23.69 20.12 -38.96
C ILE A 17 -24.67 19.46 -37.97
N ASN A 18 -25.95 19.83 -38.00
CA ASN A 18 -26.98 19.20 -37.16
C ASN A 18 -27.23 17.74 -37.55
N LYS A 19 -27.15 17.41 -38.84
CA LYS A 19 -27.28 16.02 -39.33
C LYS A 19 -26.02 15.20 -39.04
N VAL A 20 -24.85 15.83 -39.11
CA VAL A 20 -23.56 15.21 -38.74
C VAL A 20 -23.51 14.94 -37.24
N PHE A 21 -23.92 15.92 -36.42
CA PHE A 21 -24.00 15.78 -34.97
C PHE A 21 -25.02 14.72 -34.56
N LEU A 22 -26.20 14.71 -35.19
CA LEU A 22 -27.21 13.66 -34.98
C LEU A 22 -26.67 12.29 -35.40
N GLY A 23 -25.92 12.21 -36.51
CA GLY A 23 -25.26 10.98 -36.94
C GLY A 23 -24.22 10.46 -35.93
N ILE A 24 -23.41 11.36 -35.37
CA ILE A 24 -22.43 11.02 -34.32
C ILE A 24 -23.11 10.55 -33.03
N LEU A 25 -24.20 11.20 -32.64
CA LEU A 25 -24.97 10.86 -31.44
C LEU A 25 -25.65 9.49 -31.58
N VAL A 26 -26.23 9.20 -32.75
CA VAL A 26 -26.80 7.87 -33.01
C VAL A 26 -25.69 6.81 -33.05
N ALA A 27 -24.56 7.11 -33.68
CA ALA A 27 -23.42 6.19 -33.72
C ALA A 27 -22.89 5.88 -32.32
N SER A 28 -22.75 6.87 -31.43
CA SER A 28 -22.24 6.65 -30.08
C SER A 28 -23.17 5.79 -29.22
N VAL A 29 -24.49 5.96 -29.35
CA VAL A 29 -25.49 5.13 -28.66
C VAL A 29 -25.43 3.68 -29.16
N VAL A 30 -25.27 3.46 -30.47
CA VAL A 30 -25.15 2.11 -31.04
C VAL A 30 -23.84 1.44 -30.61
N LEU A 31 -22.70 2.13 -30.72
CA LEU A 31 -21.40 1.59 -30.29
C LEU A 31 -21.36 1.30 -28.78
N GLY A 32 -21.92 2.20 -27.96
CA GLY A 32 -22.06 2.00 -26.53
C GLY A 32 -22.95 0.81 -26.19
N GLY A 33 -24.10 0.69 -26.86
CA GLY A 33 -25.02 -0.43 -26.69
C GLY A 33 -24.39 -1.78 -27.05
N VAL A 34 -23.69 -1.86 -28.19
CA VAL A 34 -23.00 -3.10 -28.62
C VAL A 34 -21.88 -3.48 -27.65
N THR A 35 -21.07 -2.51 -27.22
CA THR A 35 -19.96 -2.75 -26.28
C THR A 35 -20.50 -3.19 -24.91
N GLY A 36 -21.54 -2.52 -24.42
CA GLY A 36 -22.21 -2.87 -23.17
C GLY A 36 -22.88 -4.25 -23.23
N TYR A 37 -23.51 -4.58 -24.35
CA TYR A 37 -24.16 -5.88 -24.54
C TYR A 37 -23.14 -7.03 -24.61
N LEU A 38 -22.04 -6.87 -25.35
CA LEU A 38 -20.94 -7.84 -25.39
C LEU A 38 -20.30 -8.04 -24.02
N LEU A 39 -20.11 -6.96 -23.25
CA LEU A 39 -19.60 -7.04 -21.89
C LEU A 39 -20.58 -7.77 -20.96
N SER A 40 -21.89 -7.58 -21.16
CA SER A 40 -22.93 -8.24 -20.34
C SER A 40 -23.07 -9.75 -20.61
N GLN A 41 -22.75 -10.22 -21.81
CA GLN A 41 -22.77 -11.65 -22.14
C GLN A 41 -21.48 -12.38 -21.74
N GLY A 42 -20.39 -11.66 -21.51
CA GLY A 42 -19.18 -12.25 -20.98
C GLY A 42 -19.41 -12.75 -19.56
N ASN A 43 -19.29 -14.05 -19.34
CA ASN A 43 -18.96 -14.61 -18.02
C ASN A 43 -17.55 -14.12 -17.65
N ILE A 44 -17.40 -12.82 -17.37
CA ILE A 44 -16.21 -12.26 -16.77
C ILE A 44 -16.18 -12.86 -15.38
N LYS A 45 -15.46 -13.97 -15.24
CA LYS A 45 -14.95 -14.41 -13.96
C LYS A 45 -14.13 -13.23 -13.45
N ALA A 46 -14.73 -12.42 -12.58
CA ALA A 46 -13.99 -11.62 -11.64
C ALA A 46 -13.05 -12.61 -10.95
N SER A 47 -11.77 -12.57 -11.34
CA SER A 47 -10.74 -13.37 -10.70
C SER A 47 -10.57 -12.79 -9.30
N ASN A 48 -11.39 -13.24 -8.36
CA ASN A 48 -11.09 -13.15 -6.94
C ASN A 48 -9.88 -14.04 -6.71
N THR A 49 -8.70 -13.53 -7.03
CA THR A 49 -7.43 -14.17 -6.71
C THR A 49 -7.22 -14.04 -5.21
N THR A 50 -7.74 -15.00 -4.47
CA THR A 50 -7.24 -15.35 -3.13
C THR A 50 -5.74 -15.64 -3.25
N PRO A 51 -4.87 -15.08 -2.40
CA PRO A 51 -3.45 -15.35 -2.48
C PRO A 51 -3.16 -16.75 -1.90
N THR A 52 -3.13 -17.76 -2.76
CA THR A 52 -2.38 -18.98 -2.48
C THR A 52 -0.90 -18.66 -2.68
N SER A 53 -0.19 -18.61 -1.56
CA SER A 53 1.26 -18.71 -1.51
C SER A 53 1.67 -20.08 -2.05
N ASN A 54 2.13 -20.17 -3.30
CA ASN A 54 3.11 -21.18 -3.71
C ASN A 54 3.74 -20.88 -5.08
N GLY A 55 5.07 -20.73 -5.11
CA GLY A 55 5.89 -21.04 -6.28
C GLY A 55 6.13 -19.93 -7.31
N ASN A 56 7.35 -19.38 -7.28
CA ASN A 56 8.09 -18.82 -8.42
C ASN A 56 7.33 -17.92 -9.41
N GLY A 57 7.10 -16.67 -9.01
CA GLY A 57 6.69 -15.61 -9.93
C GLY A 57 6.91 -14.26 -9.27
N LYS A 58 7.78 -13.45 -9.86
CA LYS A 58 8.09 -12.08 -9.43
C LYS A 58 6.77 -11.31 -9.16
N PRO A 59 6.53 -10.76 -7.95
CA PRO A 59 5.25 -10.11 -7.67
C PRO A 59 5.07 -8.86 -8.55
N PRO A 60 3.84 -8.57 -9.02
CA PRO A 60 3.55 -7.36 -9.76
C PRO A 60 3.77 -6.15 -8.85
N LYS A 61 4.64 -5.22 -9.29
CA LYS A 61 4.88 -3.91 -8.66
C LYS A 61 3.66 -2.98 -8.83
N SER A 62 2.53 -3.37 -8.25
CA SER A 62 1.28 -2.58 -8.27
C SER A 62 0.59 -2.56 -6.90
N ALA A 63 1.38 -2.60 -5.84
CA ALA A 63 1.01 -2.01 -4.58
C ALA A 63 2.21 -1.17 -4.16
N GLN A 64 2.26 0.07 -4.63
CA GLN A 64 2.98 1.12 -3.92
C GLN A 64 2.17 1.41 -2.65
N GLN A 65 2.01 0.38 -1.81
CA GLN A 65 1.74 0.53 -0.40
C GLN A 65 2.85 1.45 0.08
N ASP A 66 2.50 2.54 0.71
CA ASP A 66 3.42 3.54 1.22
C ASP A 66 4.43 2.87 2.18
N THR A 67 5.52 2.30 1.64
CA THR A 67 6.54 1.56 2.38
C THR A 67 7.50 2.51 3.10
N ARG A 68 7.14 3.79 3.25
CA ARG A 68 7.98 4.82 3.90
C ARG A 68 7.61 5.07 5.36
N THR A 69 6.56 4.44 5.87
CA THR A 69 6.03 4.72 7.22
C THR A 69 6.82 4.03 8.34
N PHE A 70 7.50 2.90 8.08
CA PHE A 70 8.32 2.21 9.09
C PHE A 70 9.74 2.02 8.55
N ARG A 71 10.62 2.98 8.85
CA ARG A 71 11.98 3.04 8.28
C ARG A 71 12.97 2.20 9.06
N ASP A 72 12.70 2.00 10.34
CA ASP A 72 13.56 1.27 11.25
C ASP A 72 12.99 -0.11 11.52
N PHE A 73 13.89 -1.05 11.81
CA PHE A 73 13.51 -2.39 12.22
C PHE A 73 14.45 -2.90 13.30
N ALA A 74 13.93 -3.77 14.16
CA ALA A 74 14.73 -4.49 15.14
C ALA A 74 14.17 -5.90 15.33
N SER A 75 15.05 -6.84 15.62
CA SER A 75 14.68 -8.23 15.92
C SER A 75 15.04 -8.55 17.37
N GLY A 76 14.18 -9.30 18.04
CA GLY A 76 14.39 -9.70 19.43
C GLY A 76 13.15 -10.35 20.03
N MET A 77 13.18 -10.58 21.33
CA MET A 77 12.05 -11.11 22.08
C MET A 77 11.27 -9.96 22.71
N ILE A 78 9.96 -9.90 22.48
CA ILE A 78 9.12 -8.91 23.17
C ILE A 78 8.89 -9.36 24.60
N GLN A 79 9.09 -8.45 25.54
CA GLN A 79 8.81 -8.64 26.96
C GLN A 79 7.96 -7.49 27.48
N LYS A 80 7.00 -7.81 28.34
CA LYS A 80 6.20 -6.81 29.04
C LYS A 80 7.09 -5.99 29.96
N ARG A 81 6.96 -4.66 29.91
CA ARG A 81 7.71 -3.81 30.83
C ARG A 81 7.02 -3.80 32.21
N PRO A 82 7.74 -4.04 33.32
CA PRO A 82 7.15 -3.96 34.65
C PRO A 82 6.77 -2.52 34.95
N VAL A 83 5.57 -2.34 35.50
CA VAL A 83 5.09 -1.04 36.01
C VAL A 83 5.91 -0.68 37.25
N PRO A 84 6.45 0.55 37.34
CA PRO A 84 7.24 0.95 38.50
C PRO A 84 6.33 0.97 39.73
N LYS A 85 6.82 0.44 40.86
CA LYS A 85 6.09 0.43 42.13
C LYS A 85 5.98 1.83 42.74
N ASP A 86 6.94 2.69 42.42
CA ASP A 86 6.97 4.07 42.87
C ASP A 86 6.46 4.99 41.76
N SER A 87 5.42 5.77 42.07
CA SER A 87 4.73 6.66 41.12
C SER A 87 5.57 7.82 40.58
N GLY A 88 6.83 7.95 40.99
CA GLY A 88 7.78 8.98 40.55
C GLY A 88 8.73 8.53 39.44
N GLU A 89 8.77 7.23 39.11
CA GLU A 89 9.72 6.71 38.13
C GLU A 89 9.13 6.76 36.72
N TYR A 90 9.50 7.80 35.95
CA TYR A 90 9.13 7.87 34.53
C TYR A 90 9.75 6.69 33.77
N ILE A 91 8.92 5.97 33.01
CA ILE A 91 9.32 4.86 32.16
C ILE A 91 8.79 5.12 30.74
N GLU A 92 9.59 4.81 29.74
CA GLU A 92 9.22 4.94 28.33
C GLU A 92 8.81 3.61 27.73
N GLY A 93 7.79 3.67 26.86
CA GLY A 93 7.24 2.50 26.20
C GLY A 93 6.40 1.60 27.12
N THR A 94 5.60 0.75 26.50
CA THR A 94 4.77 -0.25 27.19
C THR A 94 5.47 -1.61 27.25
N HIS A 95 6.33 -1.90 26.29
CA HIS A 95 7.05 -3.17 26.15
C HIS A 95 8.53 -2.94 25.86
N MET A 96 9.31 -4.00 25.98
CA MET A 96 10.73 -4.02 25.66
C MET A 96 11.03 -5.08 24.61
N LEU A 97 11.85 -4.76 23.62
CA LEU A 97 12.46 -5.72 22.73
C LEU A 97 13.83 -6.10 23.28
N VAL A 98 13.96 -7.30 23.83
CA VAL A 98 15.22 -7.85 24.30
C VAL A 98 15.98 -8.42 23.11
N ARG A 99 17.18 -7.89 22.89
CA ARG A 99 18.05 -8.28 21.79
C ARG A 99 19.27 -8.99 22.34
N GLU A 100 19.70 -10.04 21.66
CA GLU A 100 20.91 -10.77 22.06
C GLU A 100 22.13 -9.89 21.83
N GLY A 101 22.83 -9.52 22.91
CA GLY A 101 24.08 -8.76 22.84
C GLY A 101 23.96 -7.28 22.48
N ALA A 102 22.75 -6.70 22.48
CA ALA A 102 22.52 -5.29 22.20
C ALA A 102 21.61 -4.64 23.25
N VAL A 103 21.65 -3.30 23.32
CA VAL A 103 20.77 -2.53 24.23
C VAL A 103 19.30 -2.86 23.92
N PRO A 104 18.47 -3.17 24.92
CA PRO A 104 17.07 -3.47 24.66
C PRO A 104 16.33 -2.20 24.19
N VAL A 105 15.29 -2.38 23.37
CA VAL A 105 14.57 -1.26 22.76
C VAL A 105 13.22 -1.09 23.45
N ALA A 106 12.93 0.10 23.95
CA ALA A 106 11.60 0.43 24.44
C ALA A 106 10.64 0.53 23.26
N LEU A 107 9.50 -0.14 23.37
CA LEU A 107 8.47 -0.20 22.34
C LEU A 107 7.23 0.53 22.81
N THR A 108 6.68 1.34 21.92
CA THR A 108 5.30 1.83 21.98
C THR A 108 4.58 1.41 20.71
N SER A 109 3.27 1.25 20.75
CA SER A 109 2.47 1.02 19.55
C SER A 109 1.07 1.55 19.76
N SER A 110 0.53 2.19 18.72
CA SER A 110 -0.88 2.62 18.67
C SER A 110 -1.74 1.76 17.74
N VAL A 111 -1.11 0.87 16.96
CA VAL A 111 -1.78 0.14 15.87
C VAL A 111 -1.62 -1.38 15.95
N VAL A 112 -0.62 -1.87 16.68
CA VAL A 112 -0.40 -3.31 16.92
C VAL A 112 -0.53 -3.59 18.42
N ASP A 113 -1.26 -4.65 18.77
CA ASP A 113 -1.27 -5.15 20.14
C ASP A 113 0.03 -5.93 20.41
N LEU A 114 0.95 -5.31 21.15
CA LEU A 114 2.23 -5.92 21.51
C LEU A 114 2.08 -7.05 22.54
N ASN A 115 0.96 -7.09 23.28
CA ASN A 115 0.74 -8.14 24.29
C ASN A 115 0.61 -9.52 23.62
N GLU A 116 0.07 -9.59 22.40
CA GLU A 116 -0.05 -10.85 21.64
C GLU A 116 1.29 -11.48 21.27
N TYR A 117 2.37 -10.70 21.34
CA TYR A 117 3.72 -11.10 20.96
C TYR A 117 4.67 -11.22 22.16
N GLU A 118 4.17 -11.08 23.39
CA GLU A 118 4.96 -11.31 24.60
C GLU A 118 5.58 -12.72 24.60
N GLY A 119 6.87 -12.79 24.90
CA GLY A 119 7.66 -14.02 24.93
C GLY A 119 7.99 -14.61 23.55
N LYS A 120 7.53 -14.00 22.45
CA LYS A 120 7.84 -14.45 21.09
C LYS A 120 9.06 -13.71 20.54
N LYS A 121 9.85 -14.42 19.74
CA LYS A 121 10.88 -13.81 18.91
C LYS A 121 10.21 -13.21 17.68
N VAL A 122 10.42 -11.92 17.48
CA VAL A 122 9.76 -11.16 16.42
C VAL A 122 10.73 -10.15 15.81
N LYS A 123 10.40 -9.73 14.61
CA LYS A 123 10.96 -8.56 13.94
C LYS A 123 9.92 -7.46 13.94
N VAL A 124 10.23 -6.36 14.60
CA VAL A 124 9.39 -5.17 14.67
C VAL A 124 9.84 -4.14 13.65
N PHE A 125 8.90 -3.42 13.06
CA PHE A 125 9.13 -2.32 12.14
C PHE A 125 8.44 -1.07 12.67
N GLY A 126 9.17 0.04 12.66
CA GLY A 126 8.72 1.25 13.30
C GLY A 126 9.52 2.49 12.93
N GLU A 127 9.33 3.53 13.72
CA GLU A 127 10.12 4.76 13.70
C GLU A 127 10.84 4.91 15.05
N THR A 128 12.16 5.06 15.01
CA THR A 128 12.96 5.32 16.20
C THR A 128 12.75 6.75 16.67
N GLN A 129 12.38 6.90 17.92
CA GLN A 129 12.20 8.19 18.57
C GLN A 129 13.36 8.46 19.53
N LYS A 130 13.56 9.76 19.79
CA LYS A 130 14.57 10.20 20.76
C LYS A 130 14.05 9.87 22.17
N ALA A 131 14.69 8.92 22.82
CA ALA A 131 14.37 8.54 24.19
C ALA A 131 14.98 9.54 25.19
N VAL A 132 14.28 9.78 26.30
CA VAL A 132 14.71 10.68 27.40
C VAL A 132 15.47 9.90 28.46
N LYS A 133 15.01 8.70 28.81
CA LYS A 133 15.66 7.78 29.76
C LYS A 133 16.22 6.52 29.11
N GLU A 134 15.56 5.99 28.09
CA GLU A 134 15.98 4.76 27.43
C GLU A 134 17.08 5.06 26.39
N GLY A 135 17.91 4.07 26.05
CA GLY A 135 18.90 4.25 24.98
C GLY A 135 18.27 4.25 23.59
N TRP A 136 17.07 3.66 23.46
CA TRP A 136 16.36 3.49 22.20
C TRP A 136 14.86 3.31 22.47
N LEU A 137 14.04 4.23 21.96
CA LEU A 137 12.58 4.13 21.93
C LEU A 137 12.11 3.99 20.49
N MET A 138 11.14 3.13 20.23
CA MET A 138 10.61 2.91 18.89
C MET A 138 9.09 2.78 18.92
N ASP A 139 8.43 3.50 18.01
CA ASP A 139 7.01 3.35 17.76
C ASP A 139 6.78 2.31 16.67
N VAL A 140 6.14 1.21 17.05
CA VAL A 140 5.97 0.01 16.24
C VAL A 140 4.64 0.11 15.51
N GLY A 141 4.69 -0.04 14.19
CA GLY A 141 3.48 -0.16 13.38
C GLY A 141 3.31 -1.48 12.64
N LYS A 142 4.33 -2.34 12.66
CA LYS A 142 4.22 -3.71 12.14
C LYS A 142 5.11 -4.67 12.93
N VAL A 143 4.61 -5.87 13.15
CA VAL A 143 5.35 -6.97 13.78
C VAL A 143 5.29 -8.20 12.88
N GLU A 144 6.42 -8.86 12.70
CA GLU A 144 6.55 -10.15 12.01
C GLU A 144 7.10 -11.18 13.00
N VAL A 145 6.42 -12.32 13.12
CA VAL A 145 6.89 -13.42 13.99
C VAL A 145 7.99 -14.20 13.28
N GLU A 146 9.06 -14.53 14.01
CA GLU A 146 10.18 -15.35 13.54
C GLU A 146 10.00 -16.83 13.92
#